data_AF-A0A7L3PNS2-F1
#
_entry.id   AF-A0A7L3PNS2-F1
#
_cell.length_a   1.000
_cell.length_b   1.000
_cell.length_c   1.000
_cell.angle_alpha   90.00
_cell.angle_beta   90.00
_cell.angle_gamma   90.00
#
_symmetry.space_group_name_H-M   'P 1'
#
loop_
_entity.id
_entity.type
_entity.pdbx_description
1 polymer ?
#
loop_
_entity_poly.entity_id
_entity_poly.type
_entity_poly.pdbx_seq_one_letter_code
_entity_poly.pdbx_strand_id
1 'polypeptide(L)' 'QVRGLCGTFNGDQQDEFLTPEGDVELGVAAFANAFRAAGACPALGPAIPNPCDSFPGSWERAEATCAVLVGPGFQ' A
#
# COMPACT_ATOMS: atom_id res chain seq x y z
N GLN A 1 -5.66 -22.08 -4.01
CA GLN A 1 -4.73 -20.94 -4.01
C GLN A 1 -5.55 -19.67 -3.93
N VAL A 2 -5.23 -18.76 -3.00
CA VAL A 2 -5.94 -17.47 -2.87
C VAL A 2 -5.23 -16.41 -3.71
N ARG A 3 -5.97 -15.39 -4.14
CA ARG A 3 -5.46 -14.19 -4.81
C ARG A 3 -6.35 -13.02 -4.44
N GLY A 4 -5.76 -11.87 -4.17
CA GLY A 4 -6.47 -10.68 -3.70
C GLY A 4 -5.47 -9.61 -3.30
N LEU A 5 -5.97 -8.49 -2.77
CA LEU A 5 -5.12 -7.41 -2.26
C LEU A 5 -4.17 -7.86 -1.13
N CYS A 6 -4.44 -9.00 -0.49
CA CYS A 6 -3.59 -9.61 0.54
C CYS A 6 -2.60 -10.66 -0.01
N GLY A 7 -2.43 -10.76 -1.33
CA GLY A 7 -1.47 -11.65 -1.98
C GLY A 7 -1.95 -13.10 -2.18
N THR A 8 -0.98 -14.00 -2.29
CA THR A 8 -1.15 -15.39 -2.76
C THR A 8 -1.13 -16.45 -1.65
N PHE A 9 -0.65 -16.08 -0.46
CA PHE A 9 -0.48 -16.94 0.72
C PHE A 9 0.34 -18.22 0.46
N ASN A 10 1.40 -18.14 -0.35
CA ASN A 10 2.31 -19.24 -0.62
C ASN A 10 3.69 -19.10 0.07
N GLY A 11 3.95 -17.96 0.73
CA GLY A 11 5.21 -17.66 1.41
C GLY A 11 6.29 -17.06 0.52
N ASP A 12 6.02 -16.80 -0.76
CA ASP A 12 6.92 -16.09 -1.67
C ASP A 12 6.57 -14.60 -1.72
N GLN A 13 7.48 -13.77 -1.20
CA GLN A 13 7.29 -12.31 -1.18
C GLN A 13 7.44 -11.61 -2.54
N GLN A 14 7.81 -12.36 -3.58
CA GLN A 14 8.00 -11.81 -4.91
C GLN A 14 6.72 -11.86 -5.76
N ASP A 15 5.67 -12.55 -5.29
CA ASP A 15 4.45 -12.79 -6.06
C ASP A 15 3.16 -12.28 -5.41
N GLU A 16 3.19 -11.55 -4.29
CA GLU A 16 1.96 -11.01 -3.70
C GLU A 16 1.24 -10.04 -4.64
N PHE A 17 1.95 -9.44 -5.60
CA PHE A 17 1.35 -8.57 -6.62
C PHE A 17 0.85 -9.34 -7.85
N LEU A 18 0.62 -10.65 -7.73
CA LEU A 18 -0.01 -11.47 -8.75
C LEU A 18 -1.47 -11.05 -8.98
N THR A 19 -1.77 -10.65 -10.20
CA THR A 19 -3.10 -10.19 -10.65
C THR A 19 -4.06 -11.35 -10.90
N PRO A 20 -5.37 -11.07 -11.08
CA PRO A 20 -6.31 -12.06 -11.61
C PRO A 20 -5.91 -12.60 -13.00
N GLU A 21 -5.27 -11.77 -13.83
CA GLU A 21 -4.80 -12.08 -15.19
C GLU A 21 -3.55 -12.98 -15.21
N GLY A 22 -2.85 -13.08 -14.07
CA GLY A 22 -1.74 -14.02 -13.86
C GLY A 22 -0.35 -13.45 -14.10
N ASP A 23 -0.24 -12.14 -14.34
CA ASP A 23 0.99 -11.38 -14.33
C ASP A 23 1.29 -10.79 -12.93
N VAL A 24 2.55 -10.43 -12.68
CA VAL A 24 2.98 -9.81 -11.42
C VAL A 24 3.28 -8.34 -11.68
N GLU A 25 2.53 -7.48 -11.01
CA GLU A 25 2.69 -6.04 -11.13
C GLU A 25 3.86 -5.52 -10.28
N LEU A 26 4.50 -4.43 -10.72
CA LEU A 26 5.62 -3.82 -9.99
C LEU A 26 5.17 -2.66 -9.09
N GLY A 27 3.99 -2.11 -9.33
CA GLY A 27 3.48 -0.91 -8.67
C GLY A 27 2.21 -1.16 -7.88
N VAL A 28 2.14 -0.61 -6.67
CA VAL A 28 0.97 -0.72 -5.78
C VAL A 28 -0.33 -0.27 -6.46
N ALA A 29 -0.30 0.84 -7.20
CA ALA A 29 -1.48 1.35 -7.89
C ALA A 29 -1.95 0.45 -9.03
N ALA A 30 -1.02 -0.11 -9.82
CA ALA A 30 -1.34 -1.03 -10.92
C ALA A 30 -1.95 -2.33 -10.37
N PHE A 31 -1.29 -2.93 -9.37
CA PHE A 31 -1.79 -4.10 -8.66
C PHE A 31 -3.19 -3.88 -8.07
N ALA A 32 -3.39 -2.79 -7.32
CA ALA A 32 -4.70 -2.51 -6.71
C ALA A 32 -5.81 -2.26 -7.76
N ASN A 33 -5.46 -1.64 -8.89
CA ASN A 33 -6.40 -1.43 -9.99
C ASN A 33 -6.83 -2.75 -10.67
N ALA A 34 -5.96 -3.76 -10.73
CA ALA A 34 -6.29 -5.08 -11.28
C ALA A 34 -7.38 -5.81 -10.47
N PHE A 35 -7.48 -5.52 -9.17
CA PHE A 35 -8.51 -6.07 -8.28
C PHE A 35 -9.77 -5.19 -8.14
N ARG A 36 -9.89 -4.13 -8.96
CA ARG A 36 -11.03 -3.23 -8.89
C ARG A 36 -12.32 -3.93 -9.32
N ALA A 37 -13.35 -3.91 -8.47
CA ALA A 37 -14.68 -4.35 -8.88
C ALA A 37 -15.20 -3.48 -10.04
N ALA A 38 -15.70 -4.12 -11.10
CA ALA A 38 -16.17 -3.44 -12.30
C ALA A 38 -17.23 -2.37 -11.96
N GLY A 39 -17.01 -1.14 -12.42
CA GLY A 39 -17.93 -0.02 -12.23
C GLY A 39 -17.99 0.60 -10.83
N ALA A 40 -17.17 0.13 -9.87
CA ALA A 40 -17.26 0.57 -8.47
C ALA A 40 -16.53 1.88 -8.16
N CYS A 41 -15.39 2.17 -8.80
CA CYS A 41 -14.58 3.34 -8.50
C CYS A 41 -13.64 3.77 -9.66
N PRO A 42 -13.13 5.02 -9.65
CA PRO A 42 -12.07 5.47 -10.55
C PRO A 42 -10.79 4.65 -10.37
N ALA A 43 -9.96 4.58 -11.42
CA ALA A 43 -8.63 4.00 -11.29
C ALA A 43 -7.74 4.89 -10.42
N LEU A 44 -6.91 4.26 -9.59
CA LEU A 44 -5.85 4.96 -8.87
C LEU A 44 -4.82 5.50 -9.88
N GLY A 45 -4.34 6.71 -9.63
CA GLY A 45 -3.22 7.29 -10.37
C GLY A 45 -1.88 6.63 -10.00
N PRO A 46 -0.81 6.88 -10.78
CA PRO A 46 0.48 6.27 -10.57
C PRO A 46 1.23 6.78 -9.33
N ALA A 47 0.82 7.91 -8.76
CA ALA A 47 1.45 8.52 -7.60
C ALA A 47 0.47 8.56 -6.42
N ILE A 48 0.91 8.05 -5.27
CA ILE A 48 0.24 8.25 -3.98
C ILE A 48 0.99 9.39 -3.27
N PRO A 49 0.40 10.59 -3.15
CA PRO A 49 1.08 11.72 -2.53
C PRO A 49 1.31 11.44 -1.04
N ASN A 50 2.44 11.94 -0.51
CA ASN A 50 2.69 11.87 0.92
C ASN A 50 1.73 12.84 1.64
N PRO A 51 0.89 12.34 2.58
CA PRO A 51 -0.05 13.19 3.31
C PRO A 51 0.64 14.29 4.13
N CYS A 52 1.89 14.08 4.54
CA CYS A 52 2.67 15.06 5.32
C CYS A 52 3.02 16.31 4.51
N ASP A 53 3.06 16.21 3.18
CA ASP A 53 3.34 17.35 2.30
C ASP A 53 2.09 18.22 2.08
N SER A 54 0.91 17.72 2.46
CA SER A 54 -0.37 18.37 2.17
C SER A 54 -0.70 19.50 3.14
N PHE A 55 -0.12 19.49 4.34
CA PHE A 55 -0.45 20.46 5.40
C PHE A 55 0.80 20.90 6.18
N PRO A 56 1.05 22.22 6.30
CA PRO A 56 2.13 22.74 7.14
C PRO A 56 1.99 22.26 8.59
N GLY A 57 3.09 21.82 9.21
CA GLY A 57 3.08 21.34 10.60
C GLY A 57 2.64 19.87 10.77
N SER A 58 2.18 19.20 9.71
CA SER A 58 1.68 17.82 9.81
C SER A 58 2.80 16.80 10.00
N TRP A 59 3.95 17.02 9.35
CA TRP A 59 5.17 16.24 9.55
C TRP A 59 5.61 16.27 11.01
N GLU A 60 5.81 17.46 11.58
CA GLU A 60 6.32 17.64 12.94
C GLU A 60 5.41 16.99 13.97
N ARG A 61 4.09 17.10 13.78
CA ARG A 61 3.10 16.45 14.66
C ARG A 61 3.10 14.93 14.52
N ALA A 62 3.16 14.42 13.30
CA ALA A 62 3.19 12.98 13.05
C ALA A 62 4.47 12.36 13.63
N GLU A 63 5.62 12.98 13.38
CA GLU A 63 6.91 12.54 13.90
C GLU A 63 6.92 12.55 15.44
N ALA A 64 6.52 13.64 16.08
CA ALA A 64 6.48 13.74 17.53
C ALA A 64 5.56 12.69 18.19
N THR A 65 4.45 12.35 17.52
CA THR A 65 3.50 11.35 18.02
C THR A 65 4.03 9.92 17.81
N CYS A 66 4.53 9.61 16.61
CA CYS A 66 4.94 8.27 16.23
C CYS A 66 6.33 7.88 16.74
N ALA A 67 7.17 8.84 17.15
CA ALA A 67 8.50 8.58 17.69
C ALA A 67 8.52 7.62 18.90
N VAL A 68 7.41 7.51 19.63
CA VAL A 68 7.27 6.55 20.74
C VAL A 68 7.48 5.09 20.28
N LEU A 69 7.08 4.74 19.06
CA LEU A 69 7.15 3.37 18.53
C LEU A 69 8.58 2.89 18.29
N VAL A 70 9.53 3.82 18.16
CA VAL A 70 10.97 3.54 18.02
C VAL A 70 11.75 3.89 19.29
N GLY A 71 11.05 4.30 20.35
CA GLY A 71 11.64 4.70 21.62
C GLY A 71 11.91 3.53 22.56
N PRO A 72 12.50 3.80 23.73
CA PRO A 72 12.91 2.78 24.70
C PRO A 72 11.78 1.90 25.23
N GLY A 73 10.52 2.34 25.12
CA GLY A 73 9.36 1.53 25.53
C GLY A 73 9.08 0.32 24.63
N PHE A 74 9.68 0.28 23.43
CA PHE A 74 9.49 -0.76 22.42
C PHE A 74 10.82 -1.40 21.95
N GLN A 75 11.91 -1.21 22.71
CA GLN A 75 13.18 -1.92 22.53
C GLN A 75 13.33 -3.04 23.55
#